data_AF-B4IPE3-F1
#
_entry.id   AF-B4IPE3-F1
#
_cell.length_a   1.000
_cell.length_b   1.000
_cell.length_c   1.000
_cell.angle_alpha   90.00
_cell.angle_beta   90.00
_cell.angle_gamma   90.00
#
_symmetry.space_group_name_H-M   'P 1'
#
loop_
_entity.id
_entity.type
_entity.pdbx_description
1 polymer ?
#
loop_
_entity_poly.entity_id
_entity_poly.type
_entity_poly.pdbx_seq_one_letter_code
_entity_poly.pdbx_strand_id
1 'polypeptide(L)'
;MTVWGIEAITLNGSSARESLEHLPGNGAIREIPEVGAMNSVERYRQEWQVLLQNLDADPESLRQSAFAGDLKMSKFRSVHWALLLRVLTSEYRSWASQRLQQRVRYDKFRADYVRNPHQLAVDCNDDPLSQSTQSVWNQYFSDQELFAVIRQDVVRTFPGVDFFRKPLVQNAMVNILFYYAREHPYMCYRQGMHEILAPIIFVVYSDHQSLLHFSELAKTDINSTLLDVLDPAYLEADTYSLFSRLMASVESYYRVSNLVSTPGGHIEQRAESPGDNETPTEAEVIGQLNFIRDKILAKQDQHLHHYLQKMEIPLHIFGM
;
A
#
# COMPACT_ATOMS: atom_id res chain seq x y z
N MET A 1 9.62 -24.15 18.02
CA MET A 1 9.99 -22.99 17.17
C MET A 1 8.72 -22.20 16.93
N THR A 2 8.47 -21.22 17.78
CA THR A 2 7.18 -20.54 17.94
C THR A 2 7.08 -19.37 16.95
N VAL A 3 5.97 -19.33 16.20
CA VAL A 3 5.69 -18.34 15.15
C VAL A 3 5.19 -17.04 15.80
N TRP A 4 6.02 -16.00 15.79
CA TRP A 4 5.74 -14.67 16.34
C TRP A 4 4.85 -13.84 15.39
N GLY A 5 3.60 -14.27 15.20
CA GLY A 5 2.61 -13.53 14.41
C GLY A 5 1.48 -12.92 15.25
N ILE A 6 1.17 -13.49 16.42
CA ILE A 6 -0.11 -13.24 17.10
C ILE A 6 0.06 -12.45 18.43
N GLU A 7 1.27 -12.30 18.98
CA GLU A 7 1.47 -11.69 20.31
C GLU A 7 1.83 -10.18 20.32
N ALA A 8 1.83 -9.47 19.20
CA ALA A 8 2.19 -8.03 19.20
C ALA A 8 1.07 -7.09 19.71
N ILE A 9 -0.01 -7.62 20.27
CA ILE A 9 -1.13 -6.85 20.81
C ILE A 9 -1.19 -7.08 22.32
N THR A 10 -0.20 -6.57 23.04
CA THR A 10 -0.25 -6.19 24.45
C THR A 10 1.15 -5.71 24.83
N LEU A 11 1.24 -4.70 25.70
CA LEU A 11 2.47 -4.02 26.18
C LEU A 11 2.89 -2.80 25.37
N ASN A 12 2.22 -1.66 25.63
CA ASN A 12 2.93 -0.53 26.24
C ASN A 12 1.93 0.52 26.76
N GLY A 13 1.51 0.31 28.01
CA GLY A 13 0.95 1.34 28.85
C GLY A 13 1.67 1.29 30.20
N SER A 14 2.63 2.19 30.41
CA SER A 14 2.90 2.91 31.67
C SER A 14 4.32 3.50 31.73
N SER A 15 4.33 4.82 31.98
CA SER A 15 5.22 5.59 32.84
C SER A 15 6.76 5.56 32.65
N ALA A 16 7.31 6.72 32.26
CA ALA A 16 8.36 7.38 33.04
C ALA A 16 8.39 8.89 32.71
N ARG A 17 7.95 9.72 33.67
CA ARG A 17 8.24 11.16 33.70
C ARG A 17 9.58 11.33 34.39
N GLU A 18 10.58 11.85 33.71
CA GLU A 18 11.78 12.40 34.33
C GLU A 18 11.72 13.92 34.31
N SER A 19 11.79 14.48 35.51
CA SER A 19 11.88 15.89 35.83
C SER A 19 13.33 16.37 35.61
N LEU A 20 13.51 17.48 34.92
CA LEU A 20 14.79 18.20 34.89
C LEU A 20 14.58 19.68 35.27
N GLU A 21 15.43 20.09 36.22
CA GLU A 21 15.36 21.28 37.05
C GLU A 21 15.67 22.59 36.29
N HIS A 22 15.13 23.68 36.81
CA HIS A 22 15.41 25.06 36.42
C HIS A 22 16.77 25.57 36.93
N LEU A 23 17.50 26.29 36.08
CA LEU A 23 18.46 27.33 36.49
C LEU A 23 18.31 28.57 35.58
N PRO A 24 18.37 29.81 36.12
CA PRO A 24 18.06 31.02 35.36
C PRO A 24 19.31 31.62 34.71
N GLY A 25 19.24 31.87 33.40
CA GLY A 25 20.26 32.59 32.63
C GLY A 25 19.67 33.88 32.07
N ASN A 26 19.93 34.98 32.75
CA ASN A 26 19.54 36.33 32.35
C ASN A 26 20.40 36.78 31.15
N GLY A 27 19.79 37.06 30.00
CA GLY A 27 20.51 37.52 28.81
C GLY A 27 19.53 38.14 27.82
N ALA A 28 19.41 39.47 27.86
CA ALA A 28 18.63 40.24 26.90
C ALA A 28 19.24 40.09 25.50
N ILE A 29 18.57 39.33 24.63
CA ILE A 29 18.89 39.26 23.21
C ILE A 29 17.94 40.24 22.50
N ARG A 30 18.53 41.29 21.92
CA ARG A 30 17.86 42.25 21.04
C ARG A 30 17.22 41.50 19.86
N GLU A 31 15.91 41.61 19.73
CA GLU A 31 15.19 41.23 18.52
C GLU A 31 15.66 42.10 17.34
N ILE A 32 16.21 41.46 16.32
CA ILE A 32 16.43 42.05 15.00
C ILE A 32 15.18 41.67 14.18
N PRO A 33 14.49 42.62 13.52
CA PRO A 33 13.27 42.30 12.79
C PRO A 33 13.62 41.55 11.50
N GLU A 34 13.33 40.25 11.46
CA GLU A 34 13.45 39.42 10.25
C GLU A 34 12.35 39.79 9.25
N VAL A 35 12.77 40.23 8.07
CA VAL A 35 11.89 40.38 6.90
C VAL A 35 11.53 38.97 6.39
N GLY A 36 10.44 38.42 6.91
CA GLY A 36 9.46 37.58 6.22
C GLY A 36 9.89 36.25 5.58
N ALA A 37 10.75 35.45 6.20
CA ALA A 37 10.93 34.05 5.80
C ALA A 37 9.90 33.17 6.52
N MET A 38 8.95 32.56 5.80
CA MET A 38 7.98 31.65 6.43
C MET A 38 8.68 30.51 7.16
N ASN A 39 8.26 30.22 8.38
CA ASN A 39 8.80 29.09 9.14
C ASN A 39 8.26 27.75 8.60
N SER A 40 8.80 26.62 9.05
CA SER A 40 8.41 25.28 8.57
C SER A 40 6.93 24.96 8.82
N VAL A 41 6.37 25.43 9.94
CA VAL A 41 4.97 25.23 10.33
C VAL A 41 4.04 25.99 9.38
N GLU A 42 4.36 27.24 9.09
CA GLU A 42 3.63 28.09 8.16
C GLU A 42 3.62 27.51 6.74
N ARG A 43 4.76 27.00 6.27
CA ARG A 43 4.85 26.36 4.95
C ARG A 43 3.97 25.12 4.86
N TYR A 44 4.00 24.24 5.86
CA TYR A 44 3.18 23.03 5.89
C TYR A 44 1.67 23.36 5.90
N ARG A 45 1.27 24.36 6.71
CA ARG A 45 -0.10 24.83 6.79
C ARG A 45 -0.56 25.47 5.47
N GLN A 46 0.30 26.30 4.86
CA GLN A 46 0.02 26.93 3.59
C GLN A 46 -0.14 25.90 2.47
N GLU A 47 0.74 24.89 2.40
CA GLU A 47 0.64 23.82 1.41
C GLU A 47 -0.69 23.06 1.53
N TRP A 48 -1.14 22.76 2.76
CA TRP A 48 -2.47 22.17 2.99
C TRP A 48 -3.61 23.09 2.51
N GLN A 49 -3.54 24.38 2.84
CA GLN A 49 -4.57 25.34 2.42
C GLN A 49 -4.63 25.51 0.90
N VAL A 50 -3.48 25.56 0.23
CA VAL A 50 -3.38 25.65 -1.23
C VAL A 50 -3.98 24.40 -1.88
N LEU A 51 -3.73 23.20 -1.32
CA LEU A 51 -4.37 21.98 -1.79
C LEU A 51 -5.91 22.10 -1.75
N LEU A 52 -6.48 22.54 -0.62
CA LEU A 52 -7.94 22.67 -0.49
C LEU A 52 -8.52 23.74 -1.42
N GLN A 53 -7.84 24.88 -1.56
CA GLN A 53 -8.25 25.95 -2.48
C GLN A 53 -8.22 25.50 -3.94
N ASN A 54 -7.18 24.76 -4.35
CA ASN A 54 -7.08 24.21 -5.69
C ASN A 54 -8.21 23.20 -5.97
N LEU A 55 -8.59 22.40 -4.97
CA LEU A 55 -9.73 21.47 -5.10
C LEU A 55 -11.07 22.19 -5.23
N ASP A 56 -11.27 23.32 -4.54
CA ASP A 56 -12.49 24.12 -4.71
C ASP A 56 -12.53 24.86 -6.07
N ALA A 57 -11.37 25.25 -6.61
CA ALA A 57 -11.27 26.03 -7.85
C ALA A 57 -11.24 25.17 -9.13
N ASP A 58 -10.30 24.23 -9.21
CA ASP A 58 -10.12 23.33 -10.36
C ASP A 58 -9.44 22.01 -9.92
N PRO A 59 -10.22 20.96 -9.60
CA PRO A 59 -9.68 19.65 -9.25
C PRO A 59 -8.79 19.01 -10.32
N GLU A 60 -8.99 19.33 -11.61
CA GLU A 60 -8.22 18.71 -12.71
C GLU A 60 -6.80 19.26 -12.81
N SER A 61 -6.56 20.46 -12.25
CA SER A 61 -5.21 21.03 -12.12
C SER A 61 -4.25 20.09 -11.40
N LEU A 62 -4.75 19.27 -10.45
CA LEU A 62 -3.94 18.28 -9.73
C LEU A 62 -3.28 17.28 -10.68
N ARG A 63 -4.00 16.86 -11.73
CA ARG A 63 -3.48 15.92 -12.72
C ARG A 63 -2.33 16.56 -13.52
N GLN A 64 -2.45 17.84 -13.84
CA GLN A 64 -1.40 18.59 -14.56
C GLN A 64 -0.15 18.74 -13.70
N SER A 65 -0.30 19.13 -12.43
CA SER A 65 0.81 19.24 -11.47
C SER A 65 1.50 17.88 -11.23
N ALA A 66 0.73 16.78 -11.23
CA ALA A 66 1.29 15.44 -11.14
C ALA A 66 2.15 15.10 -12.38
N PHE A 67 1.68 15.41 -13.59
CA PHE A 67 2.46 15.20 -14.82
C PHE A 67 3.71 16.08 -14.90
N ALA A 68 3.64 17.31 -14.39
CA ALA A 68 4.79 18.22 -14.31
C ALA A 68 5.83 17.76 -13.26
N GLY A 69 5.46 16.86 -12.35
CA GLY A 69 6.33 16.37 -11.27
C GLY A 69 6.41 17.31 -10.08
N ASP A 70 5.51 18.29 -9.97
CA ASP A 70 5.52 19.31 -8.92
C ASP A 70 5.22 18.72 -7.53
N LEU A 71 4.48 17.60 -7.51
CA LEU A 71 4.09 16.92 -6.27
C LEU A 71 5.22 16.13 -5.60
N LYS A 72 6.41 16.03 -6.23
CA LYS A 72 7.50 15.15 -5.77
C LYS A 72 8.00 15.48 -4.35
N MET A 73 8.01 16.76 -3.98
CA MET A 73 8.48 17.25 -2.68
C MET A 73 7.34 17.50 -1.68
N SER A 74 6.09 17.29 -2.10
CA SER A 74 4.93 17.56 -1.25
C SER A 74 4.94 16.71 0.01
N LYS A 75 4.41 17.27 1.11
CA LYS A 75 4.21 16.57 2.38
C LYS A 75 2.85 15.86 2.48
N PHE A 76 2.07 15.90 1.40
CA PHE A 76 0.72 15.35 1.31
C PHE A 76 0.58 14.41 0.10
N ARG A 77 1.67 13.76 -0.33
CA ARG A 77 1.65 12.92 -1.54
C ARG A 77 0.63 11.78 -1.45
N SER A 78 0.44 11.18 -0.27
CA SER A 78 -0.57 10.16 -0.04
C SER A 78 -1.99 10.68 -0.27
N VAL A 79 -2.27 11.94 0.07
CA VAL A 79 -3.56 12.60 -0.18
C VAL A 79 -3.73 12.87 -1.68
N HIS A 80 -2.70 13.38 -2.34
CA HIS A 80 -2.70 13.55 -3.80
C HIS A 80 -2.94 12.22 -4.53
N TRP A 81 -2.29 11.14 -4.09
CA TRP A 81 -2.49 9.80 -4.65
C TRP A 81 -3.91 9.30 -4.39
N ALA A 82 -4.46 9.53 -3.20
CA ALA A 82 -5.84 9.18 -2.88
C ALA A 82 -6.84 9.88 -3.81
N LEU A 83 -6.59 11.15 -4.15
CA LEU A 83 -7.43 11.91 -5.08
C LEU A 83 -7.30 11.39 -6.52
N LEU A 84 -6.06 11.18 -6.99
CA LEU A 84 -5.78 10.69 -8.35
C LEU A 84 -6.32 9.26 -8.58
N LEU A 85 -6.25 8.39 -7.56
CA LEU A 85 -6.81 7.03 -7.60
C LEU A 85 -8.31 6.98 -7.27
N ARG A 86 -8.92 8.14 -6.96
CA ARG A 86 -10.33 8.28 -6.56
C ARG A 86 -10.68 7.43 -5.33
N VAL A 87 -9.73 7.27 -4.42
CA VAL A 87 -9.98 6.77 -3.04
C VAL A 87 -10.66 7.85 -2.23
N LEU A 88 -10.27 9.11 -2.43
CA LEU A 88 -10.94 10.29 -1.89
C LEU A 88 -11.51 11.10 -3.06
N THR A 89 -12.69 11.67 -2.87
CA THR A 89 -13.29 12.62 -3.83
C THR A 89 -12.63 14.00 -3.71
N SER A 90 -12.86 14.91 -4.67
CA SER A 90 -12.42 16.31 -4.54
C SER A 90 -13.14 17.08 -3.43
N GLU A 91 -14.27 16.57 -2.94
CA GLU A 91 -15.07 17.19 -1.87
C GLU A 91 -14.47 16.90 -0.49
N TYR A 92 -13.47 17.70 -0.10
CA TYR A 92 -12.70 17.49 1.13
C TYR A 92 -13.51 17.55 2.43
N ARG A 93 -14.68 18.18 2.41
CA ARG A 93 -15.62 18.26 3.53
C ARG A 93 -16.18 16.88 3.92
N SER A 94 -16.14 15.92 3.00
CA SER A 94 -16.57 14.53 3.21
C SER A 94 -15.42 13.55 3.45
N TRP A 95 -14.16 14.00 3.47
CA TRP A 95 -13.02 13.09 3.62
C TRP A 95 -13.03 12.33 4.94
N ALA A 96 -13.44 12.97 6.04
CA ALA A 96 -13.51 12.32 7.34
C ALA A 96 -14.46 11.11 7.32
N SER A 97 -15.64 11.26 6.70
CA SER A 97 -16.60 10.14 6.59
C SER A 97 -16.13 9.06 5.61
N GLN A 98 -15.50 9.44 4.50
CA GLN A 98 -14.91 8.48 3.54
C GLN A 98 -13.80 7.65 4.21
N ARG A 99 -12.88 8.29 4.94
CA ARG A 99 -11.81 7.62 5.70
C ARG A 99 -12.37 6.69 6.75
N LEU A 100 -13.35 7.15 7.52
CA LEU A 100 -14.00 6.31 8.53
C LEU A 100 -14.62 5.06 7.90
N GLN A 101 -15.34 5.20 6.79
CA GLN A 101 -15.94 4.06 6.09
C GLN A 101 -14.87 3.06 5.59
N GLN A 102 -13.78 3.56 5.03
CA GLN A 102 -12.65 2.74 4.57
C GLN A 102 -11.99 1.98 5.73
N ARG A 103 -11.74 2.66 6.85
CA ARG A 103 -11.13 2.09 8.06
C ARG A 103 -12.01 1.01 8.69
N VAL A 104 -13.32 1.27 8.83
CA VAL A 104 -14.29 0.28 9.33
C VAL A 104 -14.35 -0.94 8.42
N ARG A 105 -14.29 -0.75 7.09
CA ARG A 105 -14.23 -1.88 6.13
C ARG A 105 -12.96 -2.71 6.32
N TYR A 106 -11.81 -2.06 6.49
CA TYR A 106 -10.54 -2.75 6.74
C TYR A 106 -10.56 -3.52 8.08
N ASP A 107 -11.07 -2.91 9.15
CA ASP A 107 -11.19 -3.56 10.45
C ASP A 107 -12.11 -4.78 10.40
N LYS A 108 -13.18 -4.72 9.59
CA LYS A 108 -14.03 -5.87 9.32
C LYS A 108 -13.25 -7.01 8.66
N PHE A 109 -12.43 -6.72 7.64
CA PHE A 109 -11.58 -7.75 7.01
C PHE A 109 -10.58 -8.36 7.99
N ARG A 110 -9.96 -7.53 8.82
CA ARG A 110 -9.08 -7.99 9.89
C ARG A 110 -9.80 -8.96 10.83
N ALA A 111 -11.01 -8.61 11.28
CA ALA A 111 -11.81 -9.47 12.15
C ALA A 111 -12.27 -10.76 11.44
N ASP A 112 -12.68 -10.66 10.18
CA ASP A 112 -13.25 -11.76 9.42
C ASP A 112 -12.20 -12.77 8.96
N TYR A 113 -10.97 -12.36 8.68
CA TYR A 113 -9.92 -13.23 8.13
C TYR A 113 -8.88 -13.68 9.15
N VAL A 114 -8.77 -13.02 10.31
CA VAL A 114 -7.96 -13.52 11.44
C VAL A 114 -8.83 -14.47 12.27
N ARG A 115 -9.17 -15.64 11.71
CA ARG A 115 -9.90 -16.70 12.44
C ARG A 115 -8.93 -17.77 12.90
N ASN A 116 -8.68 -17.81 14.20
CA ASN A 116 -7.89 -18.86 14.80
C ASN A 116 -8.82 -19.96 15.36
N PRO A 117 -8.84 -21.18 14.78
CA PRO A 117 -9.67 -22.28 15.28
C PRO A 117 -9.34 -22.68 16.72
N HIS A 118 -8.13 -22.39 17.23
CA HIS A 118 -7.78 -22.61 18.63
C HIS A 118 -8.48 -21.64 19.60
N GLN A 119 -8.95 -20.49 19.11
CA GLN A 119 -9.63 -19.45 19.89
C GLN A 119 -11.15 -19.48 19.70
N LEU A 120 -11.61 -20.11 18.62
CA LEU A 120 -13.01 -20.33 18.33
C LEU A 120 -13.45 -21.63 19.01
N ALA A 121 -14.57 -21.63 19.71
CA ALA A 121 -15.23 -22.87 20.13
C ALA A 121 -15.83 -23.54 18.88
N VAL A 122 -14.98 -24.14 18.05
CA VAL A 122 -15.39 -24.78 16.79
C VAL A 122 -16.32 -25.94 17.13
N ASP A 123 -17.39 -26.11 16.35
CA ASP A 123 -18.33 -27.23 16.47
C ASP A 123 -17.57 -28.57 16.50
N CYS A 124 -18.06 -29.52 17.30
CA CYS A 124 -17.39 -30.80 17.58
C CYS A 124 -17.19 -31.75 16.37
N ASN A 125 -17.60 -31.32 15.17
CA ASN A 125 -17.55 -32.08 13.93
C ASN A 125 -16.50 -31.57 12.91
N ASP A 126 -15.76 -30.49 13.22
CA ASP A 126 -14.67 -30.00 12.38
C ASP A 126 -13.32 -30.26 13.04
N ASP A 127 -12.40 -30.86 12.31
CA ASP A 127 -11.13 -31.37 12.84
C ASP A 127 -9.92 -30.93 11.98
N PRO A 128 -8.70 -30.90 12.57
CA PRO A 128 -7.48 -30.46 11.89
C PRO A 128 -7.10 -31.21 10.61
N LEU A 129 -7.63 -32.42 10.41
CA LEU A 129 -7.34 -33.26 9.24
C LEU A 129 -8.47 -33.22 8.20
N SER A 130 -9.52 -32.42 8.44
CA SER A 130 -10.62 -32.26 7.51
C SER A 130 -10.14 -31.67 6.18
N GLN A 131 -10.42 -32.39 5.08
CA GLN A 131 -10.14 -31.94 3.71
C GLN A 131 -11.29 -31.09 3.13
N SER A 132 -12.34 -30.85 3.92
CA SER A 132 -13.47 -30.04 3.49
C SER A 132 -13.03 -28.59 3.27
N THR A 133 -13.45 -27.98 2.16
CA THR A 133 -13.23 -26.55 1.89
C THR A 133 -14.02 -25.65 2.84
N GLN A 134 -15.00 -26.20 3.56
CA GLN A 134 -15.77 -25.50 4.59
C GLN A 134 -15.14 -25.63 5.99
N SER A 135 -14.07 -26.40 6.13
CA SER A 135 -13.37 -26.57 7.42
C SER A 135 -12.64 -25.30 7.82
N VAL A 136 -12.81 -24.89 9.07
CA VAL A 136 -12.07 -23.78 9.68
C VAL A 136 -10.58 -24.13 9.77
N TRP A 137 -10.25 -25.40 10.01
CA TRP A 137 -8.87 -25.87 10.07
C TRP A 137 -8.17 -25.86 8.72
N ASN A 138 -8.81 -26.39 7.69
CA ASN A 138 -8.27 -26.34 6.34
C ASN A 138 -8.01 -24.88 5.92
N GLN A 139 -8.97 -24.00 6.23
CA GLN A 139 -8.80 -22.58 5.95
C GLN A 139 -7.64 -21.97 6.73
N TYR A 140 -7.50 -22.31 8.01
CA TYR A 140 -6.41 -21.83 8.85
C TYR A 140 -5.04 -22.25 8.33
N PHE A 141 -4.85 -23.52 7.93
CA PHE A 141 -3.56 -23.99 7.39
C PHE A 141 -3.24 -23.31 6.05
N SER A 142 -4.22 -23.20 5.17
CA SER A 142 -4.11 -22.44 3.93
C SER A 142 -3.69 -20.99 4.19
N ASP A 143 -4.28 -20.33 5.18
CA ASP A 143 -3.94 -18.94 5.50
C ASP A 143 -2.51 -18.85 6.05
N GLN A 144 -2.05 -19.81 6.86
CA GLN A 144 -0.66 -19.87 7.33
C GLN A 144 0.35 -20.02 6.18
N GLU A 145 0.05 -20.85 5.19
CA GLU A 145 0.88 -21.01 3.99
C GLU A 145 0.96 -19.69 3.20
N LEU A 146 -0.19 -19.06 2.95
CA LEU A 146 -0.27 -17.77 2.27
C LEU A 146 0.52 -16.69 3.02
N PHE A 147 0.39 -16.63 4.34
CA PHE A 147 1.18 -15.73 5.20
C PHE A 147 2.69 -15.96 5.05
N ALA A 148 3.13 -17.21 5.00
CA ALA A 148 4.54 -17.56 4.88
C ALA A 148 5.12 -17.10 3.53
N VAL A 149 4.38 -17.33 2.43
CA VAL A 149 4.76 -16.89 1.08
C VAL A 149 4.88 -15.36 1.03
N ILE A 150 3.87 -14.65 1.51
CA ILE A 150 3.87 -13.17 1.56
C ILE A 150 5.05 -12.67 2.40
N ARG A 151 5.26 -13.24 3.59
CA ARG A 151 6.33 -12.82 4.51
C ARG A 151 7.71 -13.01 3.90
N GLN A 152 7.92 -14.11 3.18
CA GLN A 152 9.19 -14.36 2.49
C GLN A 152 9.50 -13.23 1.50
N ASP A 153 8.52 -12.81 0.71
CA ASP A 153 8.65 -11.71 -0.24
C ASP A 153 8.80 -10.34 0.45
N VAL A 154 8.03 -10.05 1.49
CA VAL A 154 8.12 -8.77 2.23
C VAL A 154 9.51 -8.58 2.86
N VAL A 155 10.11 -9.64 3.40
CA VAL A 155 11.46 -9.58 3.98
C VAL A 155 12.53 -9.30 2.93
N ARG A 156 12.31 -9.55 1.64
CA ARG A 156 13.27 -9.25 0.56
C ARG A 156 12.95 -7.97 -0.21
N THR A 157 11.84 -7.29 0.08
CA THR A 157 11.48 -6.01 -0.53
C THR A 157 12.52 -4.92 -0.26
N PHE A 158 13.07 -4.34 -1.33
CA PHE A 158 14.01 -3.21 -1.30
C PHE A 158 15.05 -3.31 -0.16
N PRO A 159 15.93 -4.34 -0.17
CA PRO A 159 16.76 -4.69 0.97
C PRO A 159 17.79 -3.62 1.34
N GLY A 160 18.13 -2.72 0.41
CA GLY A 160 19.01 -1.57 0.66
C GLY A 160 18.32 -0.36 1.33
N VAL A 161 17.06 -0.48 1.73
CA VAL A 161 16.29 0.62 2.33
C VAL A 161 15.80 0.21 3.72
N ASP A 162 16.41 0.79 4.76
CA ASP A 162 16.18 0.46 6.18
C ASP A 162 14.72 0.58 6.62
N PHE A 163 13.96 1.47 5.98
CA PHE A 163 12.53 1.63 6.24
C PHE A 163 11.78 0.29 6.16
N PHE A 164 12.07 -0.55 5.16
CA PHE A 164 11.40 -1.84 4.97
C PHE A 164 11.91 -2.95 5.89
N ARG A 165 12.88 -2.64 6.77
CA ARG A 165 13.35 -3.56 7.82
C ARG A 165 12.61 -3.39 9.13
N LYS A 166 11.88 -2.27 9.30
CA LYS A 166 11.12 -1.97 10.52
C LYS A 166 10.01 -3.02 10.71
N PRO A 167 9.90 -3.66 11.90
CA PRO A 167 8.87 -4.66 12.16
C PRO A 167 7.45 -4.14 11.93
N LEU A 168 7.16 -2.90 12.33
CA LEU A 168 5.88 -2.24 12.09
C LEU A 168 5.53 -2.21 10.59
N VAL A 169 6.48 -1.87 9.73
CA VAL A 169 6.28 -1.77 8.28
C VAL A 169 6.10 -3.15 7.66
N GLN A 170 6.95 -4.13 8.02
CA GLN A 170 6.83 -5.48 7.50
C GLN A 170 5.51 -6.14 7.90
N ASN A 171 5.09 -5.99 9.16
CA ASN A 171 3.81 -6.51 9.64
C ASN A 171 2.64 -5.86 8.89
N ALA A 172 2.65 -4.53 8.73
CA ALA A 172 1.64 -3.82 7.96
C ALA A 172 1.57 -4.30 6.50
N MET A 173 2.71 -4.47 5.84
CA MET A 173 2.76 -4.97 4.47
C MET A 173 2.21 -6.40 4.35
N VAL A 174 2.59 -7.29 5.26
CA VAL A 174 2.10 -8.68 5.29
C VAL A 174 0.58 -8.70 5.49
N ASN A 175 0.05 -7.93 6.44
CA ASN A 175 -1.39 -7.83 6.71
C ASN A 175 -2.17 -7.32 5.50
N ILE A 176 -1.71 -6.22 4.89
CA ILE A 176 -2.36 -5.62 3.71
C ILE A 176 -2.43 -6.63 2.55
N LEU A 177 -1.31 -7.28 2.23
CA LEU A 177 -1.24 -8.25 1.15
C LEU A 177 -2.10 -9.48 1.43
N PHE A 178 -2.12 -9.95 2.67
CA PHE A 178 -2.94 -11.08 3.08
C PHE A 178 -4.43 -10.74 2.95
N TYR A 179 -4.90 -9.64 3.52
CA TYR A 179 -6.31 -9.26 3.42
C TYR A 179 -6.74 -9.00 1.98
N TYR A 180 -5.85 -8.43 1.16
CA TYR A 180 -6.13 -8.24 -0.26
C TYR A 180 -6.33 -9.57 -0.98
N ALA A 181 -5.44 -10.54 -0.75
CA ALA A 181 -5.53 -11.88 -1.34
C ALA A 181 -6.80 -12.62 -0.91
N ARG A 182 -7.21 -12.46 0.36
CA ARG A 182 -8.47 -13.02 0.90
C ARG A 182 -9.71 -12.36 0.31
N GLU A 183 -9.69 -11.06 0.07
CA GLU A 183 -10.80 -10.34 -0.57
C GLU A 183 -10.91 -10.70 -2.07
N HIS A 184 -9.79 -11.03 -2.72
CA HIS A 184 -9.72 -11.31 -4.16
C HIS A 184 -9.23 -12.74 -4.45
N PRO A 185 -10.00 -13.79 -4.12
CA PRO A 185 -9.54 -15.18 -4.19
C PRO A 185 -9.10 -15.63 -5.59
N TYR A 186 -9.69 -15.08 -6.65
CA TYR A 186 -9.31 -15.38 -8.04
C TYR A 186 -7.91 -14.89 -8.40
N MET A 187 -7.53 -13.72 -7.88
CA MET A 187 -6.19 -13.16 -8.09
C MET A 187 -5.20 -13.77 -7.09
N CYS A 188 -5.65 -13.86 -5.82
CA CYS A 188 -4.87 -14.17 -4.63
C CYS A 188 -3.61 -13.28 -4.55
N TYR A 189 -2.64 -13.65 -3.72
CA TYR A 189 -1.33 -13.02 -3.73
C TYR A 189 -0.52 -13.51 -4.94
N ARG A 190 0.16 -12.58 -5.62
CA ARG A 190 1.14 -12.89 -6.67
C ARG A 190 2.45 -12.17 -6.36
N GLN A 191 3.56 -12.84 -6.62
CA GLN A 191 4.89 -12.24 -6.49
C GLN A 191 4.96 -10.92 -7.30
N GLY A 192 5.57 -9.89 -6.71
CA GLY A 192 5.62 -8.53 -7.25
C GLY A 192 4.58 -7.58 -6.65
N MET A 193 3.46 -8.08 -6.11
CA MET A 193 2.48 -7.21 -5.42
C MET A 193 3.09 -6.46 -4.23
N HIS A 194 4.05 -7.07 -3.53
CA HIS A 194 4.79 -6.44 -2.45
C HIS A 194 5.62 -5.22 -2.92
N GLU A 195 6.11 -5.24 -4.15
CA GLU A 195 6.88 -4.14 -4.74
C GLU A 195 5.97 -2.98 -5.17
N ILE A 196 4.72 -3.26 -5.53
CA ILE A 196 3.68 -2.24 -5.76
C ILE A 196 3.26 -1.59 -4.44
N LEU A 197 3.08 -2.40 -3.38
CA LEU A 197 2.67 -1.90 -2.06
C LEU A 197 3.74 -1.02 -1.39
N ALA A 198 5.01 -1.39 -1.55
CA ALA A 198 6.14 -0.76 -0.89
C ALA A 198 6.24 0.79 -1.06
N PRO A 199 6.15 1.37 -2.27
CA PRO A 199 6.15 2.82 -2.43
C PRO A 199 4.91 3.48 -1.82
N ILE A 200 3.75 2.81 -1.81
CA ILE A 200 2.52 3.35 -1.23
C ILE A 200 2.67 3.50 0.28
N ILE A 201 3.04 2.43 0.99
CA ILE A 201 3.19 2.47 2.45
C ILE A 201 4.31 3.43 2.87
N PHE A 202 5.39 3.54 2.08
CA PHE A 202 6.45 4.50 2.31
C PHE A 202 5.94 5.94 2.26
N VAL A 203 5.12 6.28 1.25
CA VAL A 203 4.56 7.62 1.07
C VAL A 203 3.58 7.95 2.19
N VAL A 204 2.64 7.05 2.51
CA VAL A 204 1.68 7.24 3.61
C VAL A 204 2.42 7.44 4.94
N TYR A 205 3.40 6.59 5.24
CA TYR A 205 4.20 6.73 6.46
C TYR A 205 4.97 8.04 6.50
N SER A 206 5.56 8.47 5.38
CA SER A 206 6.32 9.73 5.31
C SER A 206 5.45 10.95 5.58
N ASP A 207 4.21 10.95 5.06
CA ASP A 207 3.25 12.02 5.33
C ASP A 207 2.78 11.99 6.80
N HIS A 208 2.58 10.81 7.39
CA HIS A 208 2.30 10.66 8.83
C HIS A 208 3.43 11.23 9.69
N GLN A 209 4.69 10.95 9.36
CA GLN A 209 5.84 11.54 10.09
C GLN A 209 5.88 13.06 9.94
N SER A 210 5.53 13.57 8.76
CA SER A 210 5.46 15.01 8.51
C SER A 210 4.36 15.68 9.34
N LEU A 211 3.19 15.03 9.47
CA LEU A 211 2.10 15.48 10.34
C LEU A 211 2.52 15.49 11.81
N LEU A 212 3.15 14.41 12.29
CA LEU A 212 3.59 14.30 13.68
C LEU A 212 4.57 15.42 14.05
N HIS A 213 5.57 15.65 13.19
CA HIS A 213 6.53 16.74 13.36
C HIS A 213 5.86 18.11 13.34
N PHE A 214 4.95 18.35 12.39
CA PHE A 214 4.17 19.57 12.34
C PHE A 214 3.35 19.78 13.62
N SER A 215 2.70 18.72 14.13
CA SER A 215 1.82 18.78 15.30
C SER A 215 2.59 19.13 16.57
N GLU A 216 3.79 18.56 16.73
CA GLU A 216 4.69 18.86 17.84
C GLU A 216 5.11 20.35 17.87
N LEU A 217 5.37 20.94 16.70
CA LEU A 217 5.79 22.33 16.58
C LEU A 217 4.62 23.32 16.67
N ALA A 218 3.48 23.01 16.05
CA ALA A 218 2.33 23.91 15.97
C ALA A 218 1.65 24.10 17.34
N LYS A 219 1.62 23.05 18.17
CA LYS A 219 1.03 22.98 19.53
C LYS A 219 -0.48 23.26 19.65
N THR A 220 -1.09 24.09 18.79
CA THR A 220 -2.52 24.41 18.78
C THR A 220 -3.04 24.66 17.35
N ASP A 221 -4.38 24.68 17.22
CA ASP A 221 -5.10 25.07 15.99
C ASP A 221 -4.70 24.27 14.73
N ILE A 222 -4.69 22.94 14.84
CA ILE A 222 -4.48 22.05 13.70
C ILE A 222 -5.82 21.80 13.03
N ASN A 223 -5.86 21.90 11.70
CA ASN A 223 -7.04 21.62 10.91
C ASN A 223 -7.56 20.19 11.19
N SER A 224 -8.84 20.05 11.54
CA SER A 224 -9.41 18.75 11.90
C SER A 224 -9.41 17.77 10.73
N THR A 225 -9.76 18.21 9.52
CA THR A 225 -9.75 17.37 8.32
C THR A 225 -8.36 16.79 8.04
N LEU A 226 -7.30 17.56 8.28
CA LEU A 226 -5.92 17.08 8.16
C LEU A 226 -5.64 15.93 9.14
N LEU A 227 -6.06 16.07 10.41
CA LEU A 227 -5.90 15.02 11.43
C LEU A 227 -6.71 13.77 11.10
N ASP A 228 -7.95 13.94 10.61
CA ASP A 228 -8.80 12.82 10.23
C ASP A 228 -8.21 12.01 9.06
N VAL A 229 -7.59 12.69 8.09
CA VAL A 229 -7.13 12.08 6.84
C VAL A 229 -5.74 11.44 6.92
N LEU A 230 -4.87 11.94 7.79
CA LEU A 230 -3.48 11.50 7.93
C LEU A 230 -3.15 10.92 9.31
N ASP A 231 -4.16 10.33 9.97
CA ASP A 231 -4.01 9.71 11.28
C ASP A 231 -3.02 8.53 11.25
N PRO A 232 -1.88 8.64 11.97
CA PRO A 232 -0.87 7.59 12.00
C PRO A 232 -1.35 6.22 12.51
N ALA A 233 -2.42 6.18 13.30
CA ALA A 233 -2.99 4.95 13.82
C ALA A 233 -3.57 4.05 12.71
N TYR A 234 -3.92 4.63 11.55
CA TYR A 234 -4.58 3.93 10.44
C TYR A 234 -3.67 3.71 9.24
N LEU A 235 -2.35 3.65 9.44
CA LEU A 235 -1.36 3.37 8.39
C LEU A 235 -1.77 2.20 7.50
N GLU A 236 -2.19 1.08 8.10
CA GLU A 236 -2.60 -0.12 7.36
C GLU A 236 -3.84 0.12 6.49
N ALA A 237 -4.93 0.58 7.10
CA ALA A 237 -6.22 0.76 6.43
C ALA A 237 -6.16 1.81 5.29
N ASP A 238 -5.45 2.91 5.52
CA ASP A 238 -5.33 3.98 4.54
C ASP A 238 -4.41 3.56 3.38
N THR A 239 -3.36 2.80 3.65
CA THR A 239 -2.50 2.19 2.62
C THR A 239 -3.27 1.13 1.84
N TYR A 240 -4.06 0.28 2.50
CA TYR A 240 -4.88 -0.74 1.87
C TYR A 240 -5.83 -0.15 0.82
N SER A 241 -6.48 0.96 1.15
CA SER A 241 -7.43 1.62 0.25
C SER A 241 -6.76 2.12 -1.04
N LEU A 242 -5.55 2.69 -0.93
CA LEU A 242 -4.73 3.08 -2.09
C LEU A 242 -4.28 1.86 -2.90
N PHE A 243 -3.76 0.85 -2.21
CA PHE A 243 -3.26 -0.38 -2.82
C PHE A 243 -4.35 -1.11 -3.58
N SER A 244 -5.52 -1.33 -2.96
CA SER A 244 -6.67 -2.00 -3.58
C SER A 244 -7.13 -1.31 -4.86
N ARG A 245 -7.20 0.04 -4.86
CA ARG A 245 -7.55 0.80 -6.06
C ARG A 245 -6.52 0.71 -7.17
N LEU A 246 -5.23 0.74 -6.82
CA LEU A 246 -4.16 0.57 -7.80
C LEU A 246 -4.18 -0.85 -8.38
N MET A 247 -4.32 -1.87 -7.53
CA MET A 247 -4.39 -3.26 -7.96
C MET A 247 -5.57 -3.52 -8.88
N ALA A 248 -6.74 -2.91 -8.63
CA ALA A 248 -7.88 -2.98 -9.54
C ALA A 248 -7.57 -2.40 -10.94
N SER A 249 -6.66 -1.43 -11.07
CA SER A 249 -6.25 -0.89 -12.37
C SER A 249 -5.19 -1.73 -13.10
N VAL A 250 -4.42 -2.55 -12.36
CA VAL A 250 -3.37 -3.40 -12.93
C VAL A 250 -3.73 -4.88 -12.91
N GLU A 251 -4.97 -5.21 -12.53
CA GLU A 251 -5.46 -6.58 -12.35
C GLU A 251 -5.23 -7.44 -13.59
N SER A 252 -5.43 -6.84 -14.76
CA SER A 252 -5.35 -7.50 -16.06
C SER A 252 -3.95 -8.06 -16.36
N TYR A 253 -2.90 -7.39 -15.90
CA TYR A 253 -1.50 -7.86 -16.01
C TYR A 253 -1.19 -9.09 -15.15
N TYR A 254 -1.98 -9.35 -14.12
CA TYR A 254 -1.83 -10.52 -13.24
C TYR A 254 -2.76 -11.67 -13.63
N ARG A 255 -3.64 -11.49 -14.62
CA ARG A 255 -4.49 -12.58 -15.13
C ARG A 255 -3.65 -13.52 -15.98
N VAL A 256 -3.42 -14.73 -15.48
CA VAL A 256 -2.79 -15.80 -16.26
C VAL A 256 -3.86 -16.82 -16.60
N SER A 257 -4.25 -16.86 -17.88
CA SER A 257 -5.16 -17.88 -18.41
C SER A 257 -4.53 -19.26 -18.17
N ASN A 258 -5.29 -20.16 -17.53
CA ASN A 258 -4.92 -21.53 -17.12
C ASN A 258 -4.29 -21.72 -15.74
N LEU A 259 -4.05 -20.65 -14.96
CA LEU A 259 -3.51 -20.78 -13.61
C LEU A 259 -4.52 -20.31 -12.55
N VAL A 260 -5.02 -21.25 -11.75
CA VAL A 260 -5.88 -20.97 -10.60
C VAL A 260 -5.00 -20.86 -9.36
N SER A 261 -5.12 -19.77 -8.61
CA SER A 261 -4.50 -19.68 -7.29
C SER A 261 -5.29 -20.54 -6.32
N THR A 262 -4.64 -21.45 -5.60
CA THR A 262 -5.23 -22.13 -4.46
C THR A 262 -5.38 -21.13 -3.30
N PRO A 263 -6.29 -21.41 -2.35
CA PRO A 263 -6.44 -20.59 -1.15
C PRO A 263 -5.11 -20.40 -0.37
N GLY A 264 -4.17 -21.35 -0.47
CA GLY A 264 -2.85 -21.30 0.18
C GLY A 264 -1.82 -20.43 -0.54
N GLY A 265 -2.18 -19.81 -1.66
CA GLY A 265 -1.26 -19.03 -2.49
C GLY A 265 -0.41 -19.87 -3.45
N HIS A 266 -0.69 -21.16 -3.58
CA HIS A 266 -0.08 -22.00 -4.62
C HIS A 266 -0.76 -21.77 -5.96
N ILE A 267 0.00 -21.96 -7.04
CA ILE A 267 -0.50 -21.76 -8.40
C ILE A 267 -0.69 -23.15 -9.03
N GLU A 268 -1.92 -23.52 -9.36
CA GLU A 268 -2.26 -24.79 -10.01
C GLU A 268 -2.70 -24.57 -11.45
N GLN A 269 -2.32 -25.51 -12.33
CA GLN A 269 -2.85 -25.56 -13.69
C GLN A 269 -4.30 -26.06 -13.65
N ARG A 270 -5.19 -25.38 -14.36
CA ARG A 270 -6.58 -25.81 -14.50
C ARG A 270 -6.62 -27.21 -15.13
N ALA A 271 -7.30 -28.16 -14.50
CA ALA A 271 -7.36 -29.56 -14.95
C ALA A 271 -8.17 -29.79 -16.25
N GLU A 272 -8.82 -28.75 -16.77
CA GLU A 272 -9.59 -28.80 -18.01
C GLU A 272 -8.67 -28.48 -19.20
N SER A 273 -8.46 -29.48 -20.07
CA SER A 273 -7.83 -29.27 -21.38
C SER A 273 -8.54 -28.14 -22.12
N PRO A 274 -7.82 -27.16 -22.70
CA PRO A 274 -8.47 -26.17 -23.55
C PRO A 274 -9.18 -26.92 -24.67
N GLY A 275 -10.48 -26.67 -24.86
CA GLY A 275 -11.15 -27.13 -26.08
C GLY A 275 -10.41 -26.53 -27.28
N ASP A 276 -10.31 -27.29 -28.39
CA ASP A 276 -9.51 -27.00 -29.59
C ASP A 276 -9.71 -25.61 -30.27
N ASN A 277 -10.54 -24.72 -29.70
CA ASN A 277 -10.84 -23.37 -30.20
C ASN A 277 -10.42 -22.21 -29.27
N GLU A 278 -9.80 -22.47 -28.12
CA GLU A 278 -9.26 -21.38 -27.28
C GLU A 278 -7.80 -21.11 -27.65
N THR A 279 -7.57 -20.03 -28.41
CA THR A 279 -6.22 -19.47 -28.59
C THR A 279 -5.60 -19.26 -27.22
N PRO A 280 -4.35 -19.69 -26.95
CA PRO A 280 -3.71 -19.45 -25.68
C PRO A 280 -3.67 -17.94 -25.46
N THR A 281 -4.44 -17.45 -24.49
CA THR A 281 -4.43 -16.03 -24.13
C THR A 281 -3.05 -15.74 -23.56
N GLU A 282 -2.16 -15.23 -24.41
CA GLU A 282 -0.85 -14.73 -24.02
C GLU A 282 -1.08 -13.73 -22.86
N ALA A 283 -0.33 -13.85 -21.77
CA ALA A 283 -0.49 -12.95 -20.63
C ALA A 283 -0.43 -11.49 -21.12
N GLU A 284 -1.34 -10.63 -20.66
CA GLU A 284 -1.51 -9.27 -21.20
C GLU A 284 -0.20 -8.47 -21.23
N VAL A 285 0.66 -8.69 -20.23
CA VAL A 285 2.02 -8.15 -20.16
C VAL A 285 2.84 -8.53 -21.39
N ILE A 286 2.83 -9.81 -21.79
CA ILE A 286 3.58 -10.29 -22.96
C ILE A 286 3.02 -9.68 -24.24
N GLY A 287 1.69 -9.58 -24.36
CA GLY A 287 1.05 -8.89 -25.47
C GLY A 287 1.48 -7.42 -25.58
N GLN A 288 1.55 -6.71 -24.44
CA GLN A 288 2.04 -5.33 -24.39
C GLN A 288 3.52 -5.22 -24.76
N LEU A 289 4.36 -6.16 -24.32
CA LEU A 289 5.78 -6.20 -24.70
C LEU A 289 5.97 -6.43 -26.19
N ASN A 290 5.21 -7.37 -26.76
CA ASN A 290 5.21 -7.60 -28.20
C ASN A 290 4.77 -6.32 -28.95
N PHE A 291 3.75 -5.60 -28.47
CA PHE A 291 3.35 -4.32 -29.03
C PHE A 291 4.48 -3.26 -28.95
N ILE A 292 5.16 -3.14 -27.80
CA ILE A 292 6.29 -2.22 -27.64
C ILE A 292 7.41 -2.57 -28.63
N ARG A 293 7.79 -3.85 -28.74
CA ARG A 293 8.82 -4.33 -29.67
C ARG A 293 8.46 -4.03 -31.12
N ASP A 294 7.25 -4.41 -31.53
CA ASP A 294 6.89 -4.51 -32.95
C ASP A 294 6.23 -3.24 -33.51
N LYS A 295 5.70 -2.37 -32.65
CA LYS A 295 5.03 -1.12 -33.09
C LYS A 295 5.77 0.14 -32.66
N ILE A 296 6.30 0.18 -31.44
CA ILE A 296 6.97 1.37 -30.92
C ILE A 296 8.45 1.35 -31.30
N LEU A 297 9.18 0.30 -30.89
CA LEU A 297 10.62 0.20 -31.12
C LEU A 297 10.93 0.09 -32.62
N ALA A 298 10.20 -0.75 -33.36
CA ALA A 298 10.39 -0.87 -34.81
C ALA A 298 10.27 0.47 -35.56
N LYS A 299 9.40 1.38 -35.07
CA LYS A 299 9.22 2.71 -35.66
C LYS A 299 10.33 3.68 -35.26
N GLN A 300 10.87 3.57 -34.04
CA GLN A 300 11.84 4.50 -33.50
C GLN A 300 13.30 4.11 -33.79
N ASP A 301 13.61 2.82 -33.75
CA ASP A 301 14.94 2.25 -34.00
C ASP A 301 14.82 0.87 -34.66
N GLN A 302 14.80 0.89 -35.99
CA GLN A 302 14.69 -0.32 -36.80
C GLN A 302 15.94 -1.22 -36.69
N HIS A 303 17.12 -0.64 -36.45
CA HIS A 303 18.36 -1.42 -36.35
C HIS A 303 18.37 -2.25 -35.07
N LEU A 304 18.02 -1.63 -33.93
CA LEU A 304 17.88 -2.34 -32.66
C LEU A 304 16.76 -3.40 -32.73
N HIS A 305 15.61 -3.06 -33.34
CA HIS A 305 14.52 -4.01 -33.54
C HIS A 305 14.96 -5.26 -34.32
N HIS A 306 15.58 -5.08 -35.49
CA HIS A 306 16.08 -6.20 -36.29
C HIS A 306 17.17 -7.00 -35.57
N TYR A 307 18.03 -6.34 -34.79
CA TYR A 307 19.04 -7.02 -33.99
C TYR A 307 18.41 -7.92 -32.93
N LEU A 308 17.43 -7.41 -32.17
CA LEU A 308 16.71 -8.18 -31.16
C LEU A 308 15.95 -9.36 -31.78
N GLN A 309 15.31 -9.16 -32.94
CA GLN A 309 14.65 -10.23 -33.68
C GLN A 309 15.63 -11.29 -34.18
N LYS A 310 16.76 -10.86 -34.78
CA LYS A 310 17.79 -11.78 -35.31
C LYS A 310 18.43 -12.63 -34.21
N MET A 311 18.60 -12.04 -33.02
CA MET A 311 19.17 -12.73 -31.87
C MET A 311 18.11 -13.52 -31.07
N GLU A 312 16.85 -13.52 -31.52
CA GLU A 312 15.70 -14.17 -30.86
C GLU A 312 15.56 -13.78 -29.38
N ILE A 313 15.90 -12.53 -29.05
CA ILE A 313 15.89 -12.03 -27.67
C ILE A 313 14.47 -11.56 -27.31
N PRO A 314 13.74 -12.25 -26.42
CA PRO A 314 12.42 -11.81 -25.98
C PRO A 314 12.51 -10.66 -24.99
N LEU A 315 11.58 -9.70 -25.07
CA LEU A 315 11.57 -8.56 -24.12
C LEU A 315 11.22 -8.97 -22.69
N HIS A 316 10.44 -10.04 -22.49
CA HIS A 316 10.07 -10.52 -21.16
C HIS A 316 11.26 -11.01 -20.32
N ILE A 317 12.40 -11.34 -20.95
CA ILE A 317 13.63 -11.72 -20.23
C ILE A 317 14.20 -10.52 -19.46
N PHE A 318 13.95 -9.29 -19.90
CA PHE A 318 14.49 -8.08 -19.28
C PHE A 318 13.59 -7.47 -18.21
N GLY A 319 12.46 -8.10 -17.88
CA GLY A 319 11.53 -7.60 -16.87
C GLY A 319 10.90 -6.24 -17.23
N MET A 320 10.71 -5.98 -18.53
CA MET A 320 9.73 -4.98 -18.96
C MET A 320 8.33 -5.58 -18.97
#